data_AF-A0A7C6MCD9-F1
#
_entry.id   AF-A0A7C6MCD9-F1
#
_cell.length_a   1.000
_cell.length_b   1.000
_cell.length_c   1.000
_cell.angle_alpha   90.00
_cell.angle_beta   90.00
_cell.angle_gamma   90.00
#
_symmetry.space_group_name_H-M   'P 1'
#
loop_
_entity.id
_entity.type
_entity.pdbx_description
1 polymer ?
#
loop_
_entity_poly.entity_id
_entity_poly.type
_entity_poly.pdbx_seq_one_letter_code
_entity_poly.pdbx_strand_id
1 'polypeptide(L)'
;MSITKKLAAGVVVLGLALAGCGSQAPQQSAAPAPGGGSGSGEQVTLRFAWWGNDTRNRMTQEIIEAFEAENPDIKVQGEPGEFSGYWDKLATQVAASDAPDVIQMDDKYIA
;
A
#
# COMPACT_ATOMS: atom_id res chain seq x y z
N MET A 1 49.78 -8.58 -13.16
CA MET A 1 50.16 -7.32 -13.83
C MET A 1 50.28 -7.62 -15.33
N SER A 2 49.78 -6.73 -16.20
CA SER A 2 49.69 -6.83 -17.68
C SER A 2 48.40 -7.52 -18.17
N ILE A 3 47.27 -6.81 -18.31
CA ILE A 3 46.84 -5.97 -19.46
C ILE A 3 46.70 -6.79 -20.75
N THR A 4 45.49 -6.87 -21.34
CA THR A 4 45.18 -6.44 -22.74
C THR A 4 43.68 -6.60 -23.05
N LYS A 5 43.06 -5.51 -23.52
CA LYS A 5 41.69 -5.36 -24.05
C LYS A 5 41.50 -6.10 -25.38
N LYS A 6 40.27 -6.58 -25.68
CA LYS A 6 39.74 -6.64 -27.06
C LYS A 6 38.22 -6.33 -27.09
N LEU A 7 37.87 -5.40 -27.97
CA LEU A 7 36.53 -4.98 -28.40
C LEU A 7 35.90 -6.00 -29.37
N ALA A 8 34.56 -6.07 -29.39
CA ALA A 8 33.66 -6.12 -30.58
C ALA A 8 32.20 -6.26 -30.06
N ALA A 9 31.28 -5.30 -30.23
CA ALA A 9 30.52 -4.92 -31.44
C ALA A 9 29.57 -6.02 -31.97
N GLY A 10 28.26 -5.74 -31.94
CA GLY A 10 27.20 -6.55 -32.56
C GLY A 10 25.86 -5.79 -32.57
N VAL A 11 25.17 -5.80 -33.70
CA VAL A 11 24.23 -4.78 -34.20
C VAL A 11 22.89 -5.44 -34.58
N VAL A 12 21.76 -4.80 -34.18
CA VAL A 12 20.49 -4.59 -34.92
C VAL A 12 19.46 -5.73 -35.12
N VAL A 13 18.20 -5.25 -35.30
CA VAL A 13 17.02 -5.79 -36.02
C VAL A 13 15.86 -6.15 -35.05
N LEU A 14 14.81 -5.32 -34.88
CA LEU A 14 13.65 -4.99 -35.76
C LEU A 14 12.64 -6.15 -35.90
N GLY A 15 11.39 -5.95 -35.46
CA GLY A 15 10.30 -6.89 -35.74
C GLY A 15 8.94 -6.51 -35.15
N LEU A 16 8.08 -5.91 -35.98
CA LEU A 16 6.67 -5.60 -35.74
C LEU A 16 5.81 -6.86 -35.55
N ALA A 17 4.74 -6.76 -34.75
CA ALA A 17 3.46 -7.42 -35.06
C ALA A 17 2.28 -6.69 -34.38
N LEU A 18 1.63 -5.79 -35.13
CA LEU A 18 0.23 -5.42 -34.92
C LEU A 18 -0.63 -6.38 -35.76
N ALA A 19 -1.47 -7.19 -35.12
CA ALA A 19 -2.62 -7.82 -35.75
C ALA A 19 -3.60 -8.32 -34.68
N GLY A 20 -4.88 -7.95 -34.78
CA GLY A 20 -5.93 -8.60 -34.00
C GLY A 20 -7.14 -7.74 -33.67
N CYS A 21 -7.78 -7.13 -34.68
CA CYS A 21 -9.15 -6.63 -34.54
C CYS A 21 -10.10 -7.83 -34.71
N GLY A 22 -10.80 -8.21 -33.65
CA GLY A 22 -11.76 -9.31 -33.65
C GLY A 22 -12.92 -8.98 -32.71
N SER A 23 -14.02 -8.50 -33.29
CA SER A 23 -15.25 -8.15 -32.59
C SER A 23 -15.98 -9.40 -32.11
N GLN A 24 -16.07 -9.59 -30.79
CA GLN A 24 -17.09 -10.46 -30.17
C GLN A 24 -17.50 -9.87 -28.81
N ALA A 25 -18.65 -9.21 -28.77
CA ALA A 25 -19.34 -8.82 -27.53
C ALA A 25 -20.26 -9.97 -27.08
N PRO A 26 -20.82 -9.96 -25.86
CA PRO A 26 -20.27 -9.57 -24.57
C PRO A 26 -20.37 -10.74 -23.58
N GLN A 27 -19.27 -11.19 -22.97
CA GLN A 27 -19.36 -12.07 -21.80
C GLN A 27 -19.02 -11.23 -20.58
N GLN A 28 -20.07 -10.86 -19.84
CA GLN A 28 -19.98 -10.44 -18.45
C GLN A 28 -19.25 -11.54 -17.66
N SER A 29 -17.93 -11.41 -17.53
CA SER A 29 -17.23 -11.96 -16.39
C SER A 29 -17.50 -10.99 -15.25
N ALA A 30 -18.57 -11.24 -14.51
CA ALA A 30 -18.69 -10.71 -13.16
C ALA A 30 -17.37 -11.06 -12.46
N ALA A 31 -16.61 -10.04 -12.08
CA ALA A 31 -15.49 -10.22 -11.18
C ALA A 31 -16.01 -11.03 -9.98
N PRO A 32 -15.33 -12.09 -9.54
CA PRO A 32 -15.71 -12.71 -8.28
C PRO A 32 -15.63 -11.61 -7.23
N ALA A 33 -16.78 -11.29 -6.63
CA ALA A 33 -16.80 -10.56 -5.38
C ALA A 33 -15.81 -11.26 -4.44
N PRO A 34 -14.98 -10.53 -3.66
CA PRO A 34 -14.22 -11.19 -2.62
C PRO A 34 -15.23 -11.78 -1.65
N GLY A 35 -15.45 -13.09 -1.78
CA GLY A 35 -16.27 -13.85 -0.89
C GLY A 35 -15.64 -13.80 0.49
N GLY A 36 -16.44 -13.39 1.48
CA GLY A 36 -16.11 -13.53 2.89
C GLY A 36 -15.83 -14.99 3.19
N GLY A 37 -14.55 -15.35 3.14
CA GLY A 37 -14.05 -16.65 3.51
C GLY A 37 -13.48 -16.57 4.91
N SER A 38 -14.24 -17.06 5.89
CA SER A 38 -13.65 -17.57 7.14
C SER A 38 -12.77 -18.78 6.78
N GLY A 39 -11.53 -18.50 6.46
CA GLY A 39 -10.46 -19.48 6.28
C GLY A 39 -9.26 -19.00 7.08
N SER A 40 -8.44 -19.93 7.54
CA SER A 40 -7.14 -19.71 8.21
C SER A 40 -6.16 -18.94 7.30
N GLY A 41 -6.49 -17.68 7.05
CA GLY A 41 -5.86 -16.78 6.10
C GLY A 41 -4.63 -16.13 6.68
N GLU A 42 -3.74 -15.72 5.80
CA GLU A 42 -2.53 -14.98 6.11
C GLU A 42 -2.85 -13.81 7.06
N GLN A 43 -2.06 -13.68 8.13
CA GLN A 43 -2.22 -12.58 9.06
C GLN A 43 -1.99 -11.25 8.34
N VAL A 44 -3.02 -10.41 8.27
CA VAL A 44 -2.94 -9.09 7.63
C VAL A 44 -2.43 -8.08 8.65
N THR A 45 -1.50 -7.23 8.26
CA THR A 45 -1.06 -6.09 9.09
C THR A 45 -1.46 -4.79 8.42
N LEU A 46 -2.23 -3.95 9.12
CA LEU A 46 -2.62 -2.61 8.72
C LEU A 46 -1.75 -1.58 9.44
N ARG A 47 -1.21 -0.61 8.72
CA ARG A 47 -0.54 0.57 9.29
C ARG A 47 -1.55 1.66 9.55
N PHE A 48 -1.64 2.11 10.80
CA PHE A 48 -2.52 3.20 11.19
C PHE A 48 -1.71 4.39 11.69
N ALA A 49 -1.76 5.50 10.96
CA ALA A 49 -1.12 6.75 11.35
C ALA A 49 -2.15 7.76 11.87
N TRP A 50 -1.92 8.29 13.06
CA TRP A 50 -2.74 9.35 13.66
C TRP A 50 -1.90 10.40 14.36
N TRP A 51 -2.49 11.59 14.57
CA TRP A 51 -1.89 12.61 15.42
C TRP A 51 -2.66 12.77 16.73
N GLY A 52 -1.95 13.15 17.79
CA GLY A 52 -2.57 13.61 19.04
C GLY A 52 -1.63 13.57 20.23
N ASN A 53 -2.20 13.85 21.40
CA ASN A 53 -1.49 13.85 22.68
C ASN A 53 -1.54 12.46 23.35
N ASP A 54 -0.89 12.32 24.50
CA ASP A 54 -0.87 11.08 25.31
C ASP A 54 -2.25 10.49 25.60
N THR A 55 -3.25 11.35 25.82
CA THR A 55 -4.62 10.88 26.09
C THR A 55 -5.20 10.21 24.86
N ARG A 56 -5.08 10.84 23.68
CA ARG A 56 -5.52 10.21 22.43
C ARG A 56 -4.71 8.95 22.15
N ASN A 57 -3.39 8.98 22.30
CA ASN A 57 -2.54 7.83 22.04
C ASN A 57 -2.99 6.61 22.86
N ARG A 58 -3.26 6.80 24.16
CA ARG A 58 -3.78 5.73 25.02
C ARG A 58 -5.13 5.20 24.54
N MET A 59 -6.09 6.09 24.27
CA MET A 59 -7.43 5.69 23.82
C MET A 59 -7.39 4.98 22.47
N THR A 60 -6.56 5.44 21.54
CA THR A 60 -6.40 4.80 20.23
C THR A 60 -5.80 3.40 20.38
N GLN A 61 -4.82 3.22 21.27
CA GLN A 61 -4.28 1.88 21.56
C GLN A 61 -5.32 0.94 22.18
N GLU A 62 -6.13 1.42 23.13
CA GLU A 62 -7.22 0.62 23.71
C GLU A 62 -8.24 0.17 22.64
N ILE A 63 -8.55 1.05 21.67
CA ILE A 63 -9.43 0.71 20.54
C ILE A 63 -8.77 -0.30 19.61
N ILE A 64 -7.47 -0.17 19.33
CA ILE A 64 -6.72 -1.12 18.52
C ILE A 64 -6.73 -2.50 19.19
N GLU A 65 -6.47 -2.58 20.49
CA GLU A 65 -6.48 -3.84 21.24
C GLU A 65 -7.86 -4.51 21.21
N ALA A 66 -8.94 -3.74 21.37
CA ALA A 66 -10.31 -4.25 21.24
C ALA A 66 -10.60 -4.74 19.82
N PHE A 67 -10.16 -4.00 18.80
CA PHE A 67 -10.32 -4.39 17.40
C PHE A 67 -9.57 -5.68 17.07
N GLU A 68 -8.31 -5.83 17.50
CA GLU A 68 -7.53 -7.05 17.29
C GLU A 68 -8.12 -8.26 18.04
N ALA A 69 -8.75 -8.05 19.19
CA ALA A 69 -9.42 -9.12 19.93
C ALA A 69 -10.65 -9.66 19.18
N GLU A 70 -11.36 -8.80 18.46
CA GLU A 70 -12.51 -9.18 17.62
C GLU A 70 -12.08 -9.68 16.22
N ASN A 71 -10.87 -9.33 15.78
CA ASN A 71 -10.34 -9.64 14.44
C ASN A 71 -8.95 -10.28 14.57
N PRO A 72 -8.84 -11.55 15.02
CA PRO A 72 -7.57 -12.18 15.39
C PRO A 72 -6.57 -12.35 14.23
N ASP A 73 -7.08 -12.33 13.01
CA ASP A 73 -6.39 -12.41 11.73
C ASP A 73 -5.86 -11.04 11.23
N ILE A 74 -6.17 -9.96 11.94
CA ILE A 74 -5.70 -8.60 11.63
C ILE A 74 -4.82 -8.07 12.76
N LYS A 75 -3.67 -7.50 12.39
CA LYS A 75 -2.79 -6.71 13.26
C LYS A 75 -2.78 -5.25 12.85
N VAL A 76 -2.73 -4.36 13.83
CA VAL A 76 -2.62 -2.92 13.59
C VAL A 76 -1.29 -2.42 14.10
N GLN A 77 -0.45 -1.95 13.18
CA GLN A 77 0.79 -1.29 13.50
C GLN A 77 0.54 0.23 13.62
N GLY A 78 0.66 0.74 14.85
CA GLY A 78 0.43 2.14 15.12
C GLY A 78 1.62 3.05 14.78
N GLU A 79 1.33 4.20 14.18
CA GLU A 79 2.27 5.27 13.87
C GLU A 79 1.80 6.62 14.47
N PRO A 80 1.77 6.77 15.81
CA PRO A 80 1.40 8.04 16.43
C PRO A 80 2.39 9.15 16.11
N GLY A 81 1.91 10.39 16.05
CA GLY A 81 2.74 11.58 15.96
C GLY A 81 2.11 12.80 16.65
N GLU A 82 2.93 13.79 16.95
CA GLU A 82 2.44 15.12 17.35
C GLU A 82 1.95 15.89 16.13
N PHE A 83 0.95 16.77 16.31
CA PHE A 83 0.27 17.45 15.20
C PHE A 83 1.23 18.10 14.20
N SER A 84 2.25 18.82 14.68
CA SER A 84 3.19 19.54 13.80
C SER A 84 4.08 18.62 12.97
N GLY A 85 4.49 17.47 13.52
CA GLY A 85 5.37 16.53 12.82
C GLY A 85 4.62 15.49 11.99
N TYR A 86 3.36 15.22 12.33
CA TYR A 86 2.51 14.24 11.67
C TYR A 86 2.36 14.53 10.17
N TRP A 87 2.02 15.76 9.81
CA TRP A 87 1.76 16.15 8.43
C TRP A 87 3.01 16.08 7.54
N ASP A 88 4.16 16.50 8.04
CA ASP A 88 5.43 16.43 7.31
C ASP A 88 5.86 14.98 7.05
N LYS A 89 5.71 14.11 8.07
CA LYS A 89 5.99 12.67 7.94
C LYS A 89 5.03 12.03 6.93
N LEU A 90 3.74 12.31 7.04
CA LEU A 90 2.71 11.77 6.16
C LEU A 90 2.95 12.20 4.70
N ALA A 91 3.24 13.48 4.46
CA ALA A 91 3.54 13.99 3.13
C ALA A 91 4.76 13.29 2.51
N THR A 92 5.80 13.05 3.32
CA THR A 92 7.01 12.33 2.89
C THR A 92 6.69 10.87 2.53
N GLN A 93 5.93 10.16 3.37
CA GLN A 93 5.50 8.78 3.14
C GLN A 93 4.66 8.66 1.86
N VAL A 94 3.68 9.53 1.68
CA VAL A 94 2.83 9.55 0.48
C VAL A 94 3.66 9.84 -0.78
N ALA A 95 4.54 10.85 -0.73
CA ALA A 95 5.42 11.16 -1.86
C ALA A 95 6.37 10.00 -2.21
N ALA A 96 6.77 9.21 -1.22
CA ALA A 96 7.57 8.01 -1.40
C ALA A 96 6.77 6.78 -1.87
N SER A 97 5.45 6.90 -2.08
CA SER A 97 4.55 5.76 -2.35
C SER A 97 4.55 4.70 -1.23
N ASP A 98 4.73 5.15 0.02
CA ASP A 98 4.78 4.34 1.25
C ASP A 98 3.75 4.83 2.30
N ALA A 99 2.55 5.19 1.82
CA ALA A 99 1.49 5.69 2.67
C ALA A 99 0.97 4.61 3.66
N PRO A 100 0.59 4.97 4.89
CA PRO A 100 -0.15 4.09 5.79
C PRO A 100 -1.51 3.68 5.20
N ASP A 101 -2.02 2.51 5.59
CA ASP A 101 -3.31 1.99 5.12
C ASP A 101 -4.49 2.79 5.66
N VAL A 102 -4.39 3.21 6.93
CA VAL A 102 -5.38 4.01 7.63
C VAL A 102 -4.71 5.31 8.07
N ILE A 103 -5.32 6.43 7.68
CA ILE A 103 -4.77 7.77 7.92
C ILE A 103 -5.83 8.58 8.63
N GLN A 104 -5.54 9.04 9.85
CA GLN A 104 -6.34 10.09 10.46
C GLN A 104 -6.15 11.38 9.64
N MET A 105 -7.23 12.04 9.25
CA MET A 105 -7.17 13.25 8.46
C MET A 105 -7.92 14.40 9.14
N ASP A 106 -7.53 15.65 8.85
CA ASP A 106 -8.15 16.87 9.37
C ASP A 106 -8.77 17.66 8.22
N ASP A 107 -9.89 18.33 8.48
CA ASP A 107 -10.63 19.10 7.48
C ASP A 107 -9.77 20.16 6.78
N LYS A 108 -8.73 20.70 7.43
CA LYS A 108 -7.82 21.68 6.80
C LYS A 108 -6.99 21.08 5.66
N TYR A 109 -6.91 19.76 5.58
CA TYR A 109 -6.10 19.01 4.61
C TYR A 109 -6.95 18.19 3.63
N ILE A 110 -8.28 18.30 3.69
CA ILE A 110 -9.23 17.74 2.71
C ILE A 110 -9.97 18.91 2.04
N ALA A 111 -10.05 18.89 0.71
CA ALA A 111 -10.73 19.90 -0.12
C ALA A 111 -12.11 19.42 -0.59
#